data_AF-A0A356AMK8-F1
#
_entry.id   AF-A0A356AMK8-F1
#
_cell.length_a   1.000
_cell.length_b   1.000
_cell.length_c   1.000
_cell.angle_alpha   90.00
_cell.angle_beta   90.00
_cell.angle_gamma   90.00
#
_symmetry.space_group_name_H-M   'P 1'
#
loop_
_entity.id
_entity.type
_entity.pdbx_description
1 polymer ?
#
loop_
_entity_poly.entity_id
_entity_poly.type
_entity_poly.pdbx_seq_one_letter_code
_entity_poly.pdbx_strand_id
1 'polypeptide(L)'
;AGGVLILGLGCENLTHGQMLEELGDYNPSRVKFLTIQEVEDEQEAGRDLLRELADYAKGFRREPIPVSELVVGMKCGGSDGLSGITANPVIGRFSDMLCARGGSTVLTEVPEMFGAEGFLMNRCQSRGVFDKASAMINNFKNYFISHNEVVYDNPSPGNKQGGISTLEDKSCGCVQKGGSAPISDVIDYAGPVVTHGLNLLYGPGNDMVSTTALTASGCHLILFSTGRGTPFGAPAPTLKVS
;
A
#
# COMPACT_ATOMS: atom_id res chain seq x y z
N ALA A 1 3.28 11.78 -7.08
CA ALA A 1 3.19 12.09 -8.53
C ALA A 1 4.06 13.30 -8.89
N GLY A 2 4.58 13.36 -10.13
CA GLY A 2 5.34 14.51 -10.64
C GLY A 2 4.47 15.74 -10.95
N GLY A 3 3.20 15.52 -11.25
CA GLY A 3 2.17 16.54 -11.46
C GLY A 3 0.77 15.96 -11.22
N VAL A 4 -0.23 16.81 -11.02
CA VAL A 4 -1.64 16.45 -10.77
C VAL A 4 -2.53 17.39 -11.59
N LEU A 5 -3.42 16.82 -12.40
CA LEU A 5 -4.51 17.55 -13.04
C LEU A 5 -5.80 17.22 -12.30
N ILE A 6 -6.52 18.26 -11.90
CA ILE A 6 -7.81 18.15 -11.23
C ILE A 6 -8.88 18.62 -12.21
N LEU A 7 -9.77 17.70 -12.56
CA LEU A 7 -10.86 17.94 -13.50
C LEU A 7 -12.17 18.15 -12.74
N GLY A 8 -12.89 19.23 -13.05
CA GLY A 8 -14.26 19.46 -12.60
C GLY A 8 -15.15 19.78 -13.78
N LEU A 9 -16.42 19.38 -13.73
CA LEU A 9 -17.43 19.73 -14.73
C LEU A 9 -17.73 21.23 -14.70
N GLY A 10 -17.85 21.82 -13.50
CA GLY A 10 -18.14 23.24 -13.29
C GLY A 10 -19.50 23.52 -12.66
N CYS A 11 -20.30 22.49 -12.37
CA CYS A 11 -21.63 22.62 -11.77
C CYS A 11 -21.85 21.68 -10.56
N GLU A 12 -20.76 21.13 -10.00
CA GLU A 12 -20.81 20.29 -8.81
C GLU A 12 -21.05 21.09 -7.54
N ASN A 13 -21.51 20.40 -6.49
CA ASN A 13 -21.64 20.97 -5.15
C ASN A 13 -20.29 21.35 -4.54
N LEU A 14 -19.21 20.64 -4.90
CA LEU A 14 -17.84 21.01 -4.57
C LEU A 14 -17.29 21.86 -5.71
N THR A 15 -17.37 23.17 -5.55
CA THR A 15 -16.88 24.12 -6.57
C THR A 15 -15.36 24.21 -6.56
N HIS A 16 -14.77 24.68 -7.66
CA HIS A 16 -13.33 24.95 -7.76
C HIS A 16 -12.83 25.86 -6.62
N GLY A 17 -13.58 26.92 -6.29
CA GLY A 17 -13.22 27.84 -5.21
C GLY A 17 -13.16 27.16 -3.84
N GLN A 18 -14.18 26.35 -3.49
CA GLN A 18 -14.18 25.58 -2.24
C GLN A 18 -13.05 24.57 -2.19
N MET A 19 -12.74 23.95 -3.32
CA MET A 19 -11.61 23.02 -3.39
C MET A 19 -10.28 23.74 -3.11
N LEU A 20 -10.06 24.93 -3.68
CA LEU A 20 -8.85 25.70 -3.42
C LEU A 20 -8.74 26.12 -1.95
N GLU A 21 -9.86 26.45 -1.31
CA GLU A 21 -9.91 26.76 0.11
C GLU A 21 -9.48 25.57 0.98
N GLU A 22 -10.01 24.38 0.69
CA GLU A 22 -9.65 23.14 1.40
C GLU A 22 -8.23 22.64 1.09
N LEU A 23 -7.76 22.85 -0.14
CA LEU A 23 -6.41 22.44 -0.55
C LEU A 23 -5.35 23.32 0.12
N GLY A 24 -5.65 24.60 0.38
CA GLY A 24 -4.70 25.56 0.92
C GLY A 24 -3.55 25.87 -0.06
N ASP A 25 -2.34 26.02 0.48
CA ASP A 25 -1.15 26.32 -0.32
C ASP A 25 -0.75 25.13 -1.21
N TYR A 26 -0.64 25.38 -2.52
CA TYR A 26 -0.17 24.39 -3.49
C TYR A 26 0.80 25.01 -4.50
N ASN A 27 1.55 24.16 -5.21
CA ASN A 27 2.45 24.60 -6.27
C ASN A 27 1.70 24.61 -7.62
N PRO A 28 1.45 25.78 -8.24
CA PRO A 28 0.68 25.87 -9.51
C PRO A 28 1.40 25.27 -10.72
N SER A 29 2.72 25.03 -10.62
CA SER A 29 3.46 24.28 -11.66
C SER A 29 3.24 22.78 -11.54
N ARG A 30 2.83 22.29 -10.36
CA ARG A 30 2.62 20.87 -10.06
C ARG A 30 1.16 20.46 -10.07
N VAL A 31 0.25 21.37 -9.72
CA VAL A 31 -1.19 21.11 -9.66
C VAL A 31 -1.88 22.05 -10.64
N LYS A 32 -2.63 21.47 -11.57
CA LYS A 32 -3.43 22.19 -12.56
C LYS A 32 -4.89 21.85 -12.37
N PHE A 33 -5.76 22.77 -12.76
CA PHE A 33 -7.20 22.62 -12.68
C PHE A 33 -7.80 22.85 -14.06
N LEU A 34 -8.87 22.13 -14.36
CA LEU A 34 -9.66 22.33 -15.57
C LEU A 34 -11.14 22.22 -15.22
N THR A 35 -11.86 23.32 -15.42
CA THR A 35 -13.31 23.37 -15.37
C THR A 35 -13.84 23.17 -16.80
N ILE A 36 -14.50 22.04 -17.05
CA ILE A 36 -14.93 21.63 -18.40
C ILE A 36 -15.89 22.65 -19.02
N GLN A 37 -16.85 23.18 -18.25
CA GLN A 37 -17.84 24.15 -18.75
C GLN A 37 -17.27 25.54 -19.05
N GLU A 38 -16.01 25.81 -18.70
CA GLU A 38 -15.33 27.09 -18.97
C GLU A 38 -14.49 27.05 -20.25
N VAL A 39 -14.44 25.91 -20.94
CA VAL A 39 -13.67 25.71 -22.18
C VAL A 39 -14.55 25.15 -23.30
N GLU A 40 -14.18 25.42 -24.55
CA GLU A 40 -14.92 24.89 -25.72
C GLU A 40 -14.56 23.43 -26.05
N ASP A 41 -13.29 23.04 -25.86
CA ASP A 41 -12.79 21.67 -26.07
C ASP A 41 -11.99 21.23 -24.83
N GLU A 42 -12.61 20.39 -24.00
CA GLU A 42 -12.01 19.91 -22.76
C GLU A 42 -10.84 18.95 -22.98
N GLN A 43 -10.82 18.25 -24.12
CA GLN A 43 -9.76 17.32 -24.46
C GLN A 43 -8.51 18.08 -24.90
N GLU A 44 -8.66 19.15 -25.68
CA GLU A 44 -7.55 20.04 -26.06
C GLU A 44 -6.97 20.75 -24.83
N ALA A 45 -7.81 21.42 -24.05
CA ALA A 45 -7.40 22.10 -22.82
C ALA A 45 -6.72 21.13 -21.83
N GLY A 46 -7.29 19.94 -21.64
CA GLY A 46 -6.73 18.91 -20.77
C GLY A 46 -5.36 18.42 -21.25
N ARG A 47 -5.18 18.21 -22.57
CA ARG A 47 -3.89 17.80 -23.15
C ARG A 47 -2.82 18.86 -22.94
N ASP A 48 -3.15 20.14 -23.08
CA ASP A 48 -2.19 21.23 -22.88
C ASP A 48 -1.72 21.32 -21.43
N LEU A 49 -2.65 21.24 -20.47
CA LEU A 49 -2.29 21.20 -19.04
C LEU A 49 -1.45 19.96 -18.70
N LEU A 50 -1.75 18.80 -19.29
CA LEU A 50 -0.94 17.59 -19.10
C LEU A 50 0.47 17.72 -19.70
N ARG A 51 0.63 18.44 -20.82
CA ARG A 51 1.96 18.75 -21.39
C ARG A 51 2.76 19.65 -20.45
N GLU A 52 2.15 20.69 -19.91
CA GLU A 52 2.81 21.56 -18.91
C GLU A 52 3.27 20.77 -17.68
N LEU A 53 2.42 19.88 -17.16
CA LEU A 53 2.77 19.01 -16.04
C LEU A 53 3.90 18.03 -16.38
N ALA A 54 3.91 17.49 -17.60
CA ALA A 54 4.97 16.62 -18.07
C ALA A 54 6.31 17.36 -18.23
N ASP A 55 6.29 18.59 -18.76
CA ASP A 55 7.48 19.43 -18.90
C ASP A 55 8.04 19.85 -17.54
N TYR A 56 7.16 20.18 -16.58
CA TYR A 56 7.55 20.42 -15.20
C TYR A 56 8.21 19.18 -14.58
N ALA A 57 7.59 17.99 -14.70
CA ALA A 57 8.13 16.75 -14.15
C ALA A 57 9.45 16.31 -14.82
N LYS A 58 9.63 16.62 -16.11
CA LYS A 58 10.85 16.35 -16.88
C LYS A 58 12.07 17.12 -16.35
N GLY A 59 11.86 18.24 -15.66
CA GLY A 59 12.93 19.02 -15.03
C GLY A 59 13.58 18.33 -13.83
N PHE A 60 12.91 17.33 -13.24
CA PHE A 60 13.41 16.65 -12.04
C PHE A 60 14.59 15.73 -12.33
N ARG A 61 15.59 15.77 -11.46
CA ARG A 61 16.74 14.87 -11.49
C ARG A 61 16.79 14.09 -10.19
N ARG A 62 17.22 12.83 -10.28
CA ARG A 62 17.48 12.01 -9.10
C ARG A 62 18.64 12.63 -8.32
N GLU A 63 18.48 12.71 -7.02
CA GLU A 63 19.55 13.08 -6.10
C GLU A 63 19.75 11.96 -5.07
N PRO A 64 20.94 11.86 -4.45
CA PRO A 64 21.13 10.96 -3.33
C PRO A 64 20.22 11.36 -2.17
N ILE A 65 19.43 10.40 -1.68
CA ILE A 65 18.64 10.53 -0.45
C ILE A 65 19.18 9.55 0.60
N PRO A 66 19.06 9.86 1.91
CA PRO A 66 19.35 8.89 2.94
C PRO A 66 18.35 7.73 2.86
N VAL A 67 18.82 6.53 3.21
CA VAL A 67 17.97 5.31 3.22
C VAL A 67 16.77 5.43 4.16
N SER A 68 16.84 6.32 5.16
CA SER A 68 15.75 6.60 6.10
C SER A 68 14.52 7.23 5.47
N GLU A 69 14.65 7.81 4.28
CA GLU A 69 13.51 8.34 3.52
C GLU A 69 12.81 7.27 2.68
N LEU A 70 13.33 6.04 2.60
CA LEU A 70 12.68 4.99 1.84
C LEU A 70 11.48 4.40 2.58
N VAL A 71 10.35 4.35 1.87
CA VAL A 71 9.14 3.63 2.28
C VAL A 71 8.92 2.47 1.31
N VAL A 72 8.92 1.23 1.81
CA VAL A 72 8.81 0.02 0.97
C VAL A 72 7.62 -0.84 1.38
N GLY A 73 6.70 -1.06 0.44
CA GLY A 73 5.54 -1.92 0.63
C GLY A 73 5.87 -3.39 0.44
N MET A 74 5.13 -4.27 1.10
CA MET A 74 5.31 -5.72 1.02
C MET A 74 3.98 -6.40 0.70
N LYS A 75 4.00 -7.28 -0.30
CA LYS A 75 2.81 -7.98 -0.81
C LYS A 75 3.14 -9.43 -1.18
N CYS A 76 2.24 -10.35 -0.88
CA CYS A 76 2.27 -11.71 -1.40
C CYS A 76 1.28 -11.85 -2.57
N GLY A 77 1.68 -12.42 -3.69
CA GLY A 77 0.75 -12.72 -4.79
C GLY A 77 0.26 -14.16 -4.77
N GLY A 78 0.54 -14.89 -5.84
CA GLY A 78 0.34 -16.33 -5.89
C GLY A 78 1.30 -17.08 -4.96
N SER A 79 1.00 -17.11 -3.66
CA SER A 79 1.74 -17.83 -2.63
C SER A 79 1.65 -19.34 -2.84
N ASP A 80 2.72 -20.03 -2.48
CA ASP A 80 2.87 -21.49 -2.49
C ASP A 80 3.42 -21.99 -1.13
N GLY A 81 3.59 -23.30 -0.99
CA GLY A 81 4.10 -23.92 0.23
C GLY A 81 5.54 -23.54 0.59
N LEU A 82 6.31 -22.94 -0.33
CA LEU A 82 7.69 -22.50 -0.09
C LEU A 82 7.76 -21.03 0.35
N SER A 83 6.74 -20.23 0.01
CA SER A 83 6.71 -18.79 0.24
C SER A 83 7.02 -18.40 1.69
N GLY A 84 6.47 -19.14 2.66
CA GLY A 84 6.66 -18.89 4.09
C GLY A 84 8.04 -19.26 4.64
N ILE A 85 8.86 -20.01 3.89
CA ILE A 85 10.19 -20.46 4.32
C ILE A 85 11.33 -19.94 3.42
N THR A 86 11.01 -19.35 2.25
CA THR A 86 11.98 -18.75 1.32
C THR A 86 11.78 -17.24 1.15
N ALA A 87 10.89 -16.82 0.24
CA ALA A 87 10.74 -15.43 -0.19
C ALA A 87 10.28 -14.50 0.95
N ASN A 88 9.30 -14.93 1.76
CA ASN A 88 8.76 -14.08 2.82
C ASN A 88 9.79 -13.84 3.95
N PRO A 89 10.56 -14.84 4.42
CA PRO A 89 11.69 -14.59 5.33
C PRO A 89 12.78 -13.68 4.76
N VAL A 90 13.08 -13.75 3.45
CA VAL A 90 14.04 -12.84 2.81
C VAL A 90 13.52 -11.40 2.84
N ILE A 91 12.24 -11.19 2.51
CA ILE A 91 11.57 -9.89 2.62
C ILE A 91 11.58 -9.39 4.07
N GLY A 92 11.33 -10.28 5.05
CA GLY A 92 11.41 -9.97 6.47
C GLY A 92 12.79 -9.45 6.91
N ARG A 93 13.87 -10.11 6.47
CA ARG A 93 15.23 -9.65 6.76
C ARG A 93 15.55 -8.31 6.10
N PHE A 94 15.08 -8.10 4.88
CA PHE A 94 15.16 -6.78 4.23
C PHE A 94 14.43 -5.72 5.06
N SER A 95 13.22 -6.03 5.55
CA SER A 95 12.42 -5.14 6.38
C SER A 95 13.16 -4.73 7.65
N ASP A 96 13.70 -5.70 8.39
CA ASP A 96 14.50 -5.44 9.58
C ASP A 96 15.72 -4.55 9.30
N MET A 97 16.43 -4.83 8.20
CA MET A 97 17.60 -4.05 7.76
C MET A 97 17.25 -2.61 7.36
N LEU A 98 16.08 -2.39 6.77
CA LEU A 98 15.64 -1.05 6.39
C LEU A 98 15.19 -0.26 7.62
N CYS A 99 14.37 -0.88 8.48
CA CYS A 99 13.89 -0.28 9.72
C CYS A 99 15.05 0.10 10.64
N ALA A 100 16.07 -0.77 10.77
CA ALA A 100 17.28 -0.49 11.55
C ALA A 100 18.09 0.70 11.05
N ARG A 101 17.90 1.12 9.79
CA ARG A 101 18.54 2.30 9.19
C ARG A 101 17.60 3.52 9.13
N GLY A 102 16.48 3.47 9.85
CA GLY A 102 15.51 4.56 9.94
C GLY A 102 14.53 4.63 8.78
N GLY A 103 14.54 3.67 7.85
CA GLY A 103 13.54 3.61 6.78
C GLY A 103 12.22 3.01 7.26
N SER A 104 11.25 2.92 6.36
CA SER A 104 9.92 2.37 6.65
C SER A 104 9.59 1.19 5.76
N THR A 105 8.96 0.17 6.35
CA THR A 105 8.31 -0.90 5.61
C THR A 105 6.84 -0.97 5.93
N VAL A 106 6.03 -1.45 4.98
CA VAL A 106 4.58 -1.51 5.11
C VAL A 106 4.08 -2.91 4.79
N LEU A 107 3.52 -3.58 5.79
CA LEU A 107 2.86 -4.87 5.64
C LEU A 107 1.34 -4.66 5.55
N THR A 108 0.71 -5.19 4.51
CA THR A 108 -0.75 -5.17 4.34
C THR A 108 -1.30 -6.61 4.31
N GLU A 109 -2.42 -6.85 3.64
CA GLU A 109 -3.05 -8.18 3.50
C GLU A 109 -3.68 -8.66 4.80
N VAL A 110 -4.53 -7.83 5.41
CA VAL A 110 -5.16 -8.10 6.72
C VAL A 110 -5.79 -9.50 6.82
N PRO A 111 -6.55 -10.00 5.81
CA PRO A 111 -7.12 -11.35 5.87
C PRO A 111 -6.09 -12.48 5.89
N GLU A 112 -4.86 -12.22 5.43
CA GLU A 112 -3.75 -13.17 5.48
C GLU A 112 -2.97 -13.09 6.80
N MET A 113 -3.45 -12.32 7.78
CA MET A 113 -2.88 -12.31 9.14
C MET A 113 -3.71 -13.15 10.12
N PHE A 114 -4.92 -13.56 9.71
CA PHE A 114 -5.86 -14.30 10.58
C PHE A 114 -5.28 -15.65 10.99
N GLY A 115 -5.21 -15.92 12.28
CA GLY A 115 -4.58 -17.13 12.83
C GLY A 115 -3.09 -16.98 13.16
N ALA A 116 -2.46 -15.84 12.81
CA ALA A 116 -1.07 -15.52 13.16
C ALA A 116 -0.94 -14.16 13.87
N GLU A 117 -2.04 -13.60 14.39
CA GLU A 117 -2.09 -12.24 14.95
C GLU A 117 -1.10 -12.06 16.10
N GLY A 118 -0.94 -13.07 16.96
CA GLY A 118 -0.02 -13.03 18.10
C GLY A 118 1.43 -12.76 17.71
N PHE A 119 1.89 -13.24 16.54
CA PHE A 119 3.23 -12.97 16.04
C PHE A 119 3.48 -11.49 15.73
N LEU A 120 2.43 -10.76 15.34
CA LEU A 120 2.50 -9.32 15.07
C LEU A 120 2.20 -8.51 16.33
N MET A 121 1.09 -8.79 17.01
CA MET A 121 0.61 -7.99 18.13
C MET A 121 1.60 -7.94 19.30
N ASN A 122 2.34 -9.03 19.56
CA ASN A 122 3.37 -9.07 20.61
C ASN A 122 4.57 -8.12 20.34
N ARG A 123 4.68 -7.57 19.13
CA ARG A 123 5.75 -6.65 18.70
C ARG A 123 5.30 -5.20 18.64
N CYS A 124 4.07 -4.87 18.99
CA CYS A 124 3.60 -3.49 18.99
C CYS A 124 4.42 -2.64 19.97
N GLN A 125 4.98 -1.52 19.51
CA GLN A 125 5.88 -0.70 20.32
C GLN A 125 5.19 -0.02 21.51
N SER A 126 3.86 0.10 21.48
CA SER A 126 3.07 0.71 22.55
C SER A 126 1.67 0.10 22.61
N ARG A 127 0.99 0.33 23.74
CA ARG A 127 -0.41 -0.07 23.91
C ARG A 127 -1.34 0.54 22.86
N GLY A 128 -1.13 1.81 22.50
CA GLY A 128 -1.92 2.47 21.47
C GLY A 128 -1.78 1.80 20.10
N VAL A 129 -0.56 1.40 19.72
CA VAL A 129 -0.32 0.68 18.45
C VAL A 129 -0.95 -0.72 18.50
N PHE A 130 -0.87 -1.40 19.65
CA PHE A 130 -1.56 -2.68 19.86
C PHE A 130 -3.07 -2.56 19.69
N ASP A 131 -3.69 -1.55 20.30
CA ASP A 131 -5.14 -1.35 20.23
C ASP A 131 -5.56 -1.02 18.78
N LYS A 132 -4.78 -0.22 18.04
CA LYS A 132 -5.00 0.01 16.60
C LYS A 132 -4.86 -1.29 15.79
N ALA A 133 -3.84 -2.10 16.04
CA ALA A 133 -3.63 -3.37 15.32
C ALA A 133 -4.77 -4.36 15.60
N SER A 134 -5.22 -4.44 16.84
CA SER A 134 -6.39 -5.23 17.24
C SER A 134 -7.66 -4.75 16.54
N ALA A 135 -7.89 -3.44 16.52
CA ALA A 135 -9.01 -2.85 15.79
C ALA A 135 -8.94 -3.15 14.29
N MET A 136 -7.77 -3.03 13.67
CA MET A 136 -7.55 -3.33 12.24
C MET A 136 -7.99 -4.76 11.90
N ILE A 137 -7.53 -5.76 12.67
CA ILE A 137 -7.91 -7.16 12.48
C ILE A 137 -9.42 -7.34 12.68
N ASN A 138 -9.95 -6.88 13.81
CA ASN A 138 -11.34 -7.12 14.18
C ASN A 138 -12.32 -6.40 13.24
N ASN A 139 -12.01 -5.19 12.80
CA ASN A 139 -12.82 -4.46 11.82
C ASN A 139 -12.87 -5.21 10.48
N PHE A 140 -11.77 -5.82 10.06
CA PHE A 140 -11.77 -6.63 8.84
C PHE A 140 -12.57 -7.93 9.01
N LYS A 141 -12.46 -8.61 10.16
CA LYS A 141 -13.32 -9.77 10.49
C LYS A 141 -14.81 -9.39 10.49
N ASN A 142 -15.15 -8.26 11.12
CA ASN A 142 -16.50 -7.74 11.15
C ASN A 142 -17.03 -7.38 9.75
N TYR A 143 -16.17 -6.87 8.86
CA TYR A 143 -16.53 -6.60 7.47
C TYR A 143 -16.94 -7.89 6.74
N PHE A 144 -16.22 -9.01 6.90
CA PHE A 144 -16.66 -10.29 6.34
C PHE A 144 -18.02 -10.72 6.92
N ILE A 145 -18.16 -10.68 8.24
CA ILE A 145 -19.40 -11.09 8.94
C ILE A 145 -20.59 -10.25 8.50
N SER A 146 -20.44 -8.93 8.37
CA SER A 146 -21.53 -8.03 7.97
C SER A 146 -22.00 -8.25 6.53
N HIS A 147 -21.20 -8.91 5.70
CA HIS A 147 -21.54 -9.29 4.33
C HIS A 147 -21.90 -10.78 4.20
N ASN A 148 -22.11 -11.49 5.32
CA ASN A 148 -22.37 -12.94 5.37
C ASN A 148 -21.27 -13.81 4.74
N GLU A 149 -20.03 -13.32 4.76
CA GLU A 149 -18.86 -14.03 4.25
C GLU A 149 -18.10 -14.76 5.37
N VAL A 150 -17.37 -15.82 5.01
CA VAL A 150 -16.60 -16.61 5.96
C VAL A 150 -15.24 -15.98 6.21
N VAL A 151 -14.96 -15.61 7.47
CA VAL A 151 -13.69 -14.98 7.89
C VAL A 151 -12.46 -15.86 7.60
N TYR A 152 -12.62 -17.18 7.66
CA TYR A 152 -11.53 -18.16 7.57
C TYR A 152 -11.50 -18.92 6.23
N ASP A 153 -12.20 -18.46 5.18
CA ASP A 153 -12.20 -19.12 3.87
C ASP A 153 -11.06 -18.62 2.95
N ASN A 154 -9.84 -18.87 3.40
CA ASN A 154 -8.57 -18.61 2.71
C ASN A 154 -7.62 -19.69 3.25
N PRO A 155 -6.82 -20.44 2.46
CA PRO A 155 -6.23 -20.16 1.14
C PRO A 155 -7.14 -20.27 -0.09
N SER A 156 -6.84 -19.48 -1.13
CA SER A 156 -7.50 -19.58 -2.46
C SER A 156 -7.20 -20.93 -3.17
N PRO A 157 -7.98 -21.35 -4.18
CA PRO A 157 -7.72 -22.59 -4.92
C PRO A 157 -6.30 -22.68 -5.50
N GLY A 158 -5.76 -21.56 -6.00
CA GLY A 158 -4.40 -21.50 -6.54
C GLY A 158 -3.32 -21.65 -5.46
N ASN A 159 -3.58 -21.18 -4.23
CA ASN A 159 -2.68 -21.38 -3.09
C ASN A 159 -2.71 -22.85 -2.61
N LYS A 160 -3.90 -23.46 -2.54
CA LYS A 160 -4.07 -24.88 -2.20
C LYS A 160 -3.33 -25.79 -3.17
N GLN A 161 -3.47 -25.54 -4.47
CA GLN A 161 -2.68 -26.23 -5.50
C GLN A 161 -1.18 -25.98 -5.39
N GLY A 162 -0.79 -24.82 -4.88
CA GLY A 162 0.61 -24.46 -4.60
C GLY A 162 1.17 -25.08 -3.31
N GLY A 163 0.39 -25.87 -2.57
CA GLY A 163 0.86 -26.59 -1.37
C GLY A 163 0.59 -25.88 -0.04
N ILE A 164 -0.28 -24.86 0.00
CA ILE A 164 -0.73 -24.25 1.26
C ILE A 164 -1.99 -24.98 1.75
N SER A 165 -1.90 -25.66 2.90
CA SER A 165 -2.98 -26.51 3.43
C SER A 165 -4.04 -25.75 4.23
N THR A 166 -3.63 -24.85 5.11
CA THR A 166 -4.54 -24.15 6.05
C THR A 166 -4.40 -22.63 5.97
N LEU A 167 -5.35 -21.92 6.60
CA LEU A 167 -5.20 -20.47 6.77
C LEU A 167 -3.98 -20.16 7.64
N GLU A 168 -3.79 -20.93 8.70
CA GLU A 168 -2.71 -20.75 9.66
C GLU A 168 -1.34 -20.89 8.99
N ASP A 169 -1.17 -21.84 8.07
CA ASP A 169 0.05 -21.98 7.27
C ASP A 169 0.30 -20.73 6.43
N LYS A 170 -0.75 -20.24 5.75
CA LYS A 170 -0.69 -19.04 4.93
C LYS A 170 -0.33 -17.82 5.78
N SER A 171 -0.98 -17.68 6.92
CA SER A 171 -0.83 -16.55 7.82
C SER A 171 0.54 -16.53 8.48
N CYS A 172 1.03 -17.69 8.94
CA CYS A 172 2.39 -17.83 9.46
C CYS A 172 3.42 -17.41 8.41
N GLY A 173 3.23 -17.80 7.14
CA GLY A 173 4.07 -17.37 6.03
C GLY A 173 3.93 -15.88 5.72
N CYS A 174 2.73 -15.32 5.76
CA CYS A 174 2.46 -13.91 5.46
C CYS A 174 3.18 -12.98 6.43
N VAL A 175 3.09 -13.25 7.75
CA VAL A 175 3.67 -12.40 8.79
C VAL A 175 5.20 -12.40 8.78
N GLN A 176 5.85 -13.41 8.18
CA GLN A 176 7.32 -13.42 8.01
C GLN A 176 7.83 -12.22 7.22
N LYS A 177 7.03 -11.66 6.30
CA LYS A 177 7.40 -10.46 5.54
C LYS A 177 7.67 -9.26 6.44
N GLY A 178 7.00 -9.21 7.60
CA GLY A 178 7.23 -8.18 8.61
C GLY A 178 8.55 -8.31 9.36
N GLY A 179 9.34 -9.38 9.16
CA GLY A 179 10.61 -9.57 9.87
C GLY A 179 10.41 -9.74 11.37
N SER A 180 11.30 -9.14 12.17
CA SER A 180 11.31 -9.18 13.64
C SER A 180 11.23 -7.79 14.31
N ALA A 181 11.34 -6.69 13.55
CA ALA A 181 11.26 -5.33 14.06
C ALA A 181 9.95 -5.03 14.83
N PRO A 182 9.95 -4.14 15.83
CA PRO A 182 8.71 -3.67 16.46
C PRO A 182 7.76 -3.04 15.44
N ILE A 183 6.46 -3.21 15.65
CA ILE A 183 5.43 -2.53 14.84
C ILE A 183 5.33 -1.10 15.37
N SER A 184 5.63 -0.15 14.50
CA SER A 184 5.66 1.28 14.78
C SER A 184 4.27 1.90 14.74
N ASP A 185 3.45 1.58 13.74
CA ASP A 185 2.12 2.14 13.60
C ASP A 185 1.19 1.25 12.77
N VAL A 186 -0.09 1.61 12.80
CA VAL A 186 -1.15 1.02 11.99
C VAL A 186 -1.85 2.14 11.25
N ILE A 187 -1.89 2.00 9.93
CA ILE A 187 -2.33 3.01 8.98
C ILE A 187 -3.68 2.58 8.39
N ASP A 188 -4.63 3.51 8.33
CA ASP A 188 -5.93 3.29 7.69
C ASP A 188 -5.78 3.12 6.17
N TYR A 189 -6.84 2.63 5.52
CA TYR A 189 -6.82 2.37 4.07
C TYR A 189 -6.40 3.62 3.29
N ALA A 190 -5.33 3.50 2.49
CA ALA A 190 -4.73 4.58 1.72
C ALA A 190 -4.22 5.79 2.54
N GLY A 191 -4.09 5.67 3.86
CA GLY A 191 -3.46 6.68 4.71
C GLY A 191 -1.94 6.77 4.45
N PRO A 192 -1.31 7.94 4.63
CA PRO A 192 0.12 8.11 4.38
C PRO A 192 0.98 7.47 5.49
N VAL A 193 2.12 6.90 5.10
CA VAL A 193 3.15 6.47 6.06
C VAL A 193 3.88 7.70 6.59
N VAL A 194 3.67 8.01 7.87
CA VAL A 194 4.34 9.13 8.56
C VAL A 194 5.31 8.67 9.65
N THR A 195 5.22 7.40 10.05
CA THR A 195 6.02 6.82 11.13
C THR A 195 7.13 5.93 10.57
N HIS A 196 8.37 6.11 11.04
CA HIS A 196 9.52 5.28 10.66
C HIS A 196 9.44 3.86 11.25
N GLY A 197 9.97 2.87 10.54
CA GLY A 197 9.98 1.46 10.95
C GLY A 197 8.89 0.60 10.28
N LEU A 198 8.50 -0.50 10.92
CA LEU A 198 7.51 -1.43 10.38
C LEU A 198 6.10 -0.92 10.67
N ASN A 199 5.32 -0.68 9.62
CA ASN A 199 3.94 -0.23 9.71
C ASN A 199 2.99 -1.30 9.17
N LEU A 200 1.80 -1.43 9.77
CA LEU A 200 0.70 -2.21 9.20
C LEU A 200 -0.23 -1.28 8.43
N LEU A 201 -0.71 -1.72 7.26
CA LEU A 201 -1.70 -0.98 6.47
C LEU A 201 -3.00 -1.77 6.36
N TYR A 202 -4.10 -1.17 6.82
CA TYR A 202 -5.44 -1.71 6.63
C TYR A 202 -5.70 -1.87 5.13
N GLY A 203 -5.93 -3.11 4.69
CA GLY A 203 -6.15 -3.41 3.28
C GLY A 203 -6.39 -4.89 3.01
N PRO A 204 -7.06 -5.23 1.89
CA PRO A 204 -7.38 -6.61 1.55
C PRO A 204 -6.15 -7.39 1.07
N GLY A 205 -6.30 -8.70 0.91
CA GLY A 205 -5.29 -9.57 0.29
C GLY A 205 -5.28 -9.56 -1.24
N ASN A 206 -6.17 -8.81 -1.92
CA ASN A 206 -6.17 -8.76 -3.38
C ASN A 206 -4.95 -7.98 -3.93
N ASP A 207 -4.24 -8.56 -4.89
CA ASP A 207 -3.01 -8.00 -5.48
C ASP A 207 -3.16 -6.55 -5.94
N MET A 208 -4.13 -6.26 -6.80
CA MET A 208 -4.32 -4.93 -7.38
C MET A 208 -4.75 -3.90 -6.33
N VAL A 209 -5.69 -4.28 -5.47
CA VAL A 209 -6.25 -3.36 -4.46
C VAL A 209 -5.21 -3.01 -3.40
N SER A 210 -4.52 -4.02 -2.86
CA SER A 210 -3.51 -3.82 -1.81
C SER A 210 -2.28 -3.05 -2.30
N THR A 211 -1.78 -3.32 -3.51
CA THR A 211 -0.62 -2.59 -4.05
C THR A 211 -0.98 -1.16 -4.47
N THR A 212 -2.23 -0.91 -4.87
CA THR A 212 -2.74 0.46 -5.05
C THR A 212 -2.77 1.19 -3.71
N ALA A 213 -3.28 0.55 -2.64
CA ALA A 213 -3.28 1.11 -1.30
C ALA A 213 -1.84 1.41 -0.80
N LEU A 214 -0.90 0.48 -0.98
CA LEU A 214 0.52 0.68 -0.64
C LEU A 214 1.12 1.87 -1.40
N THR A 215 0.81 2.00 -2.70
CA THR A 215 1.29 3.13 -3.51
C THR A 215 0.68 4.44 -3.02
N ALA A 216 -0.62 4.46 -2.71
CA ALA A 216 -1.31 5.63 -2.16
C ALA A 216 -0.77 6.03 -0.78
N SER A 217 -0.38 5.06 0.04
CA SER A 217 0.29 5.27 1.32
C SER A 217 1.72 5.82 1.22
N GLY A 218 2.24 6.01 0.00
CA GLY A 218 3.55 6.62 -0.24
C GLY A 218 4.69 5.63 -0.42
N CYS A 219 4.42 4.34 -0.64
CA CYS A 219 5.50 3.37 -0.91
C CYS A 219 6.23 3.72 -2.23
N HIS A 220 7.55 3.87 -2.15
CA HIS A 220 8.43 4.14 -3.29
C HIS A 220 8.72 2.88 -4.13
N LEU A 221 8.62 1.71 -3.50
CA LEU A 221 8.88 0.39 -4.07
C LEU A 221 7.95 -0.62 -3.39
N ILE A 222 7.52 -1.65 -4.11
CA ILE A 222 6.78 -2.79 -3.55
C ILE A 222 7.59 -4.07 -3.78
N LEU A 223 7.89 -4.79 -2.70
CA LEU A 223 8.41 -6.15 -2.74
C LEU A 223 7.24 -7.13 -2.85
N PHE A 224 7.20 -7.87 -3.95
CA PHE A 224 6.09 -8.74 -4.30
C PHE A 224 6.57 -10.20 -4.37
N SER A 225 6.28 -11.00 -3.34
CA SER A 225 6.62 -12.43 -3.37
C SER A 225 5.61 -13.22 -4.21
N THR A 226 6.09 -14.17 -5.03
CA THR A 226 5.21 -15.03 -5.83
C THR A 226 5.87 -16.36 -6.19
N GLY A 227 5.12 -17.45 -6.05
CA GLY A 227 5.49 -18.79 -6.53
C GLY A 227 4.86 -19.16 -7.89
N ARG A 228 4.03 -18.29 -8.47
CA ARG A 228 3.21 -18.60 -9.65
C ARG A 228 3.47 -17.72 -10.88
N GLY A 229 4.55 -16.93 -10.88
CA GLY A 229 4.97 -16.14 -12.05
C GLY A 229 3.93 -15.11 -12.52
N THR A 230 3.24 -14.43 -11.58
CA THR A 230 2.24 -13.41 -11.94
C THR A 230 2.84 -12.30 -12.82
N PRO A 231 2.15 -11.84 -13.88
CA PRO A 231 2.60 -10.72 -14.71
C PRO A 231 2.28 -9.34 -14.10
N PHE A 232 1.59 -9.30 -12.95
CA PHE A 232 1.11 -8.06 -12.34
C PHE A 232 2.23 -7.05 -12.01
N GLY A 233 1.96 -5.76 -12.21
CA GLY A 233 2.79 -4.65 -11.74
C GLY A 233 1.92 -3.52 -11.17
N ALA A 234 2.38 -2.91 -10.08
CA ALA A 234 1.70 -1.80 -9.42
C ALA A 234 2.10 -0.44 -10.03
N PRO A 235 1.39 0.67 -9.70
CA PRO A 235 1.83 2.00 -10.12
C PRO A 235 3.20 2.40 -9.54
N ALA A 236 3.53 1.94 -8.32
CA ALA A 236 4.89 1.98 -7.80
C ALA A 236 5.75 0.85 -8.41
N PRO A 237 7.07 1.06 -8.62
CA PRO A 237 7.99 0.00 -9.04
C PRO A 237 7.79 -1.27 -8.20
N THR A 238 7.64 -2.41 -8.87
CA THR A 238 7.33 -3.70 -8.23
C THR A 238 8.48 -4.68 -8.47
N LEU A 239 9.18 -5.07 -7.41
CA LEU A 239 10.23 -6.08 -7.46
C LEU A 239 9.66 -7.44 -7.09
N LYS A 240 9.66 -8.37 -8.04
CA LYS A 240 9.19 -9.74 -7.82
C LYS A 240 10.28 -10.58 -7.15
N VAL A 241 9.88 -11.36 -6.13
CA VAL A 241 10.75 -12.27 -5.37
C VAL A 241 10.17 -13.69 -5.47
N SER A 242 10.96 -14.64 -5.94
CA SER A 242 10.56 -16.04 -6.16
C SER A 242 11.64 -16.98 -5.64
#